data_AF-A8V3R2-F1
#
_entry.id   AF-A8V3R2-F1
#
_cell.length_a   1.000
_cell.length_b   1.000
_cell.length_c   1.000
_cell.angle_alpha   90.00
_cell.angle_beta   90.00
_cell.angle_gamma   90.00
#
_symmetry.space_group_name_H-M   'P 1'
#
loop_
_entity.id
_entity.type
_entity.pdbx_description
1 polymer ?
#
loop_
_entity_poly.entity_id
_entity_poly.type
_entity_poly.pdbx_seq_one_letter_code
_entity_poly.pdbx_strand_id
1 'polypeptide(L)'
;MEITSPENLVPLVKKFKLENGITLYKLSKGFEILDVIEPELAKDVLYFILKKKEDDFTTYRLLRYKKNIHDVSIDAEFKATTTDSAVLNTLGALSKHLF
;
A
#
# COMPACT_ATOMS: atom_id res chain seq x y z
N MET A 1 6.36 8.59 7.63
CA MET A 1 7.23 7.80 8.55
C MET A 1 7.63 6.52 7.85
N GLU A 2 8.92 6.24 7.73
CA GLU A 2 9.40 4.98 7.12
C GLU A 2 9.10 3.79 8.03
N ILE A 3 8.73 2.65 7.44
CA ILE A 3 8.48 1.40 8.15
C ILE A 3 9.81 0.66 8.30
N THR A 4 10.41 0.83 9.46
CA THR A 4 11.66 0.15 9.81
C THR A 4 11.44 -1.02 10.76
N SER A 5 10.32 -1.01 11.49
CA SER A 5 9.95 -2.04 12.47
C SER A 5 8.45 -2.34 12.46
N PRO A 6 8.01 -3.52 12.95
CA PRO A 6 6.58 -3.88 12.98
C PRO A 6 5.70 -2.90 13.77
N GLU A 7 6.27 -2.26 14.80
CA GLU A 7 5.57 -1.29 15.66
C GLU A 7 5.06 -0.08 14.88
N ASN A 8 5.74 0.27 13.79
CA ASN A 8 5.32 1.36 12.90
C ASN A 8 3.95 1.11 12.26
N LEU A 9 3.53 -0.15 12.13
CA LEU A 9 2.23 -0.54 11.55
C LEU A 9 1.13 -0.74 12.58
N VAL A 10 1.46 -0.79 13.88
CA VAL A 10 0.48 -1.04 14.94
C VAL A 10 -0.72 -0.07 14.90
N PRO A 11 -0.55 1.25 14.66
CA PRO A 11 -1.68 2.16 14.55
C PRO A 11 -2.65 1.77 13.42
N LEU A 12 -2.12 1.32 12.28
CA LEU A 12 -2.92 0.92 11.11
C LEU A 12 -3.59 -0.42 11.32
N VAL A 13 -2.85 -1.39 11.89
CA VAL A 13 -3.38 -2.69 12.28
C VAL A 13 -4.58 -2.54 13.21
N LYS A 14 -4.49 -1.63 14.19
CA LYS A 14 -5.60 -1.32 15.10
C LYS A 14 -6.75 -0.59 14.41
N LYS A 15 -6.45 0.46 13.63
CA LYS A 15 -7.45 1.27 12.92
C LYS A 15 -8.32 0.41 12.00
N PHE A 16 -7.69 -0.52 11.27
CA PHE A 16 -8.36 -1.32 10.25
C PHE A 16 -8.65 -2.77 10.66
N LYS A 17 -8.37 -3.14 11.92
CA LYS A 17 -8.59 -4.49 12.48
C LYS A 17 -7.93 -5.58 11.62
N LEU A 18 -6.65 -5.41 11.29
CA LEU A 18 -5.91 -6.35 10.44
C LEU A 18 -5.40 -7.53 11.26
N GLU A 19 -5.68 -8.77 10.86
CA GLU A 19 -5.19 -9.96 11.58
C GLU A 19 -3.75 -10.34 11.20
N ASN A 20 -3.36 -10.12 9.94
CA ASN A 20 -2.05 -10.54 9.43
C ASN A 20 -1.11 -9.34 9.19
N GLY A 21 -0.63 -8.76 10.30
CA GLY A 21 0.30 -7.63 10.24
C GLY A 21 1.71 -7.99 9.77
N ILE A 22 2.11 -9.27 9.86
CA ILE A 22 3.48 -9.71 9.55
C ILE A 22 3.74 -9.65 8.04
N THR A 23 2.83 -10.16 7.21
CA THR A 23 3.00 -10.09 5.75
C THR A 23 2.97 -8.65 5.27
N LEU A 24 2.05 -7.84 5.80
CA LEU A 24 2.00 -6.40 5.52
C LEU A 24 3.32 -5.72 5.88
N TYR A 25 3.90 -6.02 7.04
CA TYR A 25 5.22 -5.52 7.44
C TYR A 25 6.32 -5.94 6.45
N LYS A 26 6.42 -7.23 6.12
CA LYS A 26 7.45 -7.72 5.19
C LYS A 26 7.40 -7.01 3.84
N LEU A 27 6.20 -6.75 3.33
CA LEU A 27 5.98 -6.11 2.02
C LEU A 27 6.11 -4.58 2.05
N SER A 28 6.05 -3.96 3.23
CA SER A 28 6.12 -2.50 3.40
C SER A 28 7.40 -2.01 4.07
N LYS A 29 8.27 -2.91 4.55
CA LYS A 29 9.55 -2.57 5.17
C LYS A 29 10.42 -1.75 4.21
N GLY A 30 10.94 -0.63 4.71
CA GLY A 30 11.74 0.33 3.94
C GLY A 30 10.93 1.27 3.06
N PHE A 31 9.60 1.23 3.17
CA PHE A 31 8.69 2.19 2.52
C PHE A 31 8.03 3.09 3.56
N GLU A 32 7.61 4.25 3.12
CA GLU A 32 6.68 5.14 3.80
C GLU A 32 5.25 4.87 3.29
N ILE A 33 4.28 4.80 4.20
CA ILE A 33 2.85 4.80 3.82
C ILE A 33 2.43 6.23 3.52
N LEU A 34 1.96 6.44 2.30
CA LEU A 34 1.35 7.70 1.89
C LEU A 34 -0.12 7.74 2.29
N ASP A 35 -0.86 6.70 1.95
CA ASP A 35 -2.29 6.63 2.26
C ASP A 35 -2.80 5.18 2.30
N VAL A 36 -3.98 4.99 2.90
CA VAL A 36 -4.71 3.72 2.92
C VAL A 36 -6.14 3.98 2.44
N ILE A 37 -6.49 3.42 1.29
CA ILE A 37 -7.80 3.57 0.66
C ILE A 37 -8.65 2.35 0.98
N GLU A 38 -9.87 2.59 1.47
CA GLU A 38 -10.93 1.59 1.60
C GLU A 38 -12.03 1.90 0.58
N PRO A 39 -12.18 1.11 -0.50
CA PRO A 39 -13.21 1.35 -1.51
C PRO A 39 -14.62 1.16 -0.94
N GLU A 40 -15.54 2.06 -1.26
CA GLU A 40 -16.94 1.95 -0.78
C GLU A 40 -17.65 0.69 -1.28
N LEU A 41 -17.35 0.28 -2.53
CA LEU A 41 -17.97 -0.88 -3.19
C LEU A 41 -17.32 -2.22 -2.79
N ALA A 42 -16.08 -2.20 -2.29
CA ALA A 42 -15.31 -3.38 -1.92
C ALA A 42 -14.75 -3.22 -0.49
N LYS A 43 -15.66 -3.16 0.50
CA LYS A 43 -15.33 -2.90 1.92
C LYS A 43 -14.45 -3.97 2.56
N ASP A 44 -14.35 -5.14 1.94
CA ASP A 44 -13.45 -6.21 2.33
C ASP A 44 -12.01 -5.99 1.84
N VAL A 45 -11.73 -4.92 1.09
CA VAL A 45 -10.41 -4.63 0.54
C VAL A 45 -9.84 -3.32 1.09
N LEU A 46 -8.55 -3.30 1.37
CA LEU A 46 -7.77 -2.09 1.63
C LEU A 46 -6.61 -2.00 0.65
N TYR A 47 -6.34 -0.78 0.17
CA TYR A 47 -5.19 -0.48 -0.65
C TYR A 47 -4.21 0.39 0.13
N PHE A 48 -2.99 -0.08 0.33
CA PHE A 48 -1.91 0.69 0.94
C PHE A 48 -1.05 1.27 -0.17
N ILE A 49 -0.95 2.60 -0.21
CA ILE A 49 -0.07 3.31 -1.13
C ILE A 49 1.25 3.57 -0.41
N LEU A 50 2.31 2.98 -0.92
CA LEU A 50 3.65 3.04 -0.35
C LEU A 50 4.59 3.81 -1.26
N LYS A 51 5.54 4.51 -0.65
CA LYS A 51 6.59 5.28 -1.31
C LYS A 51 7.96 4.96 -0.72
N LYS A 52 8.95 4.76 -1.57
CA LYS A 52 10.36 4.69 -1.21
C LYS A 52 11.15 5.64 -2.10
N LYS A 53 11.83 6.60 -1.48
CA LYS A 53 12.73 7.51 -2.19
C LYS A 53 14.05 6.79 -2.45
N GLU A 54 14.51 6.83 -3.68
CA GLU A 54 15.85 6.41 -4.10
C GLU A 54 16.55 7.65 -4.70
N ASP A 55 17.85 7.55 -4.99
CA ASP A 55 18.66 8.71 -5.42
C ASP A 55 18.15 9.38 -6.71
N ASP A 56 17.72 8.57 -7.70
CA ASP A 56 17.33 9.06 -9.03
C ASP A 56 15.83 8.96 -9.34
N PHE A 57 15.06 8.23 -8.52
CA PHE A 57 13.64 7.99 -8.74
C PHE A 57 12.92 7.70 -7.43
N THR A 58 11.59 7.73 -7.47
CA THR A 58 10.77 7.24 -6.36
C THR A 58 10.10 5.92 -6.77
N THR A 59 10.27 4.89 -5.94
CA THR A 59 9.51 3.64 -6.09
C THR A 59 8.19 3.76 -5.36
N TYR A 60 7.10 3.45 -6.06
CA TYR A 60 5.77 3.35 -5.47
C TYR A 60 5.33 1.89 -5.49
N ARG A 61 4.69 1.47 -4.40
CA ARG A 61 4.13 0.12 -4.27
C ARG A 61 2.70 0.22 -3.78
N LEU A 62 1.81 -0.48 -4.45
CA LEU A 62 0.42 -0.62 -4.07
C LEU A 62 0.22 -2.02 -3.49
N LEU A 63 -0.11 -2.11 -2.21
CA LEU A 63 -0.48 -3.38 -1.58
C LEU A 63 -1.99 -3.47 -1.46
N ARG A 64 -2.54 -4.63 -1.79
CA ARG A 64 -3.94 -4.96 -1.54
C ARG A 64 -4.03 -5.91 -0.36
N TYR A 65 -4.84 -5.55 0.62
CA TYR A 65 -5.18 -6.39 1.77
C TYR A 65 -6.64 -6.82 1.66
N LYS A 66 -6.90 -8.13 1.69
CA LYS A 66 -8.26 -8.69 1.70
C LYS A 66 -8.63 -9.08 3.14
N LYS A 67 -9.58 -8.37 3.74
CA LYS A 67 -10.03 -8.52 5.13
C LYS A 67 -10.69 -9.87 5.41
N ASN A 68 -11.34 -10.47 4.43
CA ASN A 68 -12.03 -11.77 4.60
C ASN A 68 -11.09 -12.98 4.72
N ILE A 69 -9.95 -12.94 4.02
CA ILE A 69 -8.97 -14.04 3.99
C ILE A 69 -7.62 -13.66 4.59
N HIS A 70 -7.51 -12.44 5.11
CA HIS A 70 -6.30 -11.86 5.72
C HIS A 70 -5.04 -11.97 4.85
N ASP A 71 -5.23 -11.84 3.54
CA ASP A 71 -4.18 -11.95 2.53
C ASP A 71 -3.65 -10.57 2.13
N VAL A 72 -2.35 -10.49 1.85
CA VAL A 72 -1.67 -9.26 1.40
C VAL A 72 -0.92 -9.56 0.11
N SER A 73 -1.28 -8.87 -0.97
CA SER A 73 -0.65 -9.03 -2.27
C SER A 73 -0.10 -7.70 -2.78
N ILE A 74 0.99 -7.74 -3.55
CA ILE A 74 1.44 -6.58 -4.33
C ILE A 74 0.53 -6.47 -5.56
N ASP A 75 -0.20 -5.37 -5.67
CA ASP A 75 -1.13 -5.12 -6.76
C ASP A 75 -0.42 -4.37 -7.92
N ALA A 76 0.48 -3.45 -7.56
CA ALA A 76 1.37 -2.78 -8.49
C ALA A 76 2.67 -2.34 -7.82
N GLU A 77 3.75 -2.28 -8.61
CA GLU A 77 5.02 -1.68 -8.22
C GLU A 77 5.63 -0.99 -9.43
N PHE A 78 6.03 0.26 -9.28
CA PHE A 78 6.60 1.04 -10.38
C PHE A 78 7.53 2.14 -9.87
N LYS A 79 8.42 2.58 -10.75
CA LYS A 79 9.33 3.70 -10.52
C LYS A 79 8.80 4.92 -11.25
N ALA A 80 8.83 6.07 -10.59
CA ALA A 80 8.42 7.33 -11.17
C ALA A 80 9.45 8.42 -10.83
N THR A 81 9.79 9.21 -11.86
CA THR A 81 10.67 10.39 -11.75
C THR A 81 9.87 11.68 -11.58
N THR A 82 8.58 11.67 -11.94
CA THR A 82 7.66 12.80 -11.80
C THR A 82 6.42 12.41 -11.00
N THR A 83 5.81 13.40 -10.34
CA THR A 83 4.57 13.19 -9.58
C THR A 83 3.42 12.77 -10.50
N ASP A 84 3.32 13.37 -11.70
CA ASP A 84 2.23 13.07 -12.63
C ASP A 84 2.26 11.62 -13.12
N SER A 85 3.44 11.08 -13.42
CA SER A 85 3.54 9.67 -13.82
C SER A 85 3.23 8.73 -12.65
N ALA A 86 3.59 9.13 -11.42
CA ALA A 86 3.22 8.37 -10.24
C ALA A 86 1.69 8.30 -10.06
N VAL A 87 1.00 9.44 -10.18
CA VAL A 87 -0.45 9.52 -10.06
C VAL A 87 -1.14 8.69 -11.13
N LEU A 88 -0.74 8.82 -12.40
CA LEU A 88 -1.34 8.07 -13.51
C LEU A 88 -1.18 6.55 -13.31
N ASN A 89 0.01 6.10 -12.88
CA ASN A 89 0.26 4.69 -12.63
C ASN A 89 -0.51 4.16 -11.41
N THR A 90 -0.61 4.94 -10.31
CA THR A 90 -1.42 4.57 -9.15
C THR A 90 -2.90 4.45 -9.51
N LEU A 91 -3.46 5.46 -10.20
CA LEU A 91 -4.86 5.45 -10.61
C LEU A 91 -5.16 4.32 -11.59
N GLY A 92 -4.28 4.10 -12.57
CA GLY A 92 -4.43 3.00 -13.53
C GLY A 92 -4.31 1.61 -12.91
N ALA A 93 -3.55 1.47 -11.82
CA ALA A 93 -3.53 0.22 -11.05
C ALA A 93 -4.85 0.01 -10.28
N LEU A 94 -5.30 1.04 -9.58
CA LEU A 94 -6.55 1.00 -8.79
C LEU A 94 -7.80 0.81 -9.67
N SER A 95 -7.84 1.42 -10.86
CA SER A 95 -9.00 1.33 -11.75
C SER A 95 -9.30 -0.09 -12.22
N LYS A 96 -8.32 -1.01 -12.22
CA LYS A 96 -8.55 -2.43 -12.56
C LYS A 96 -9.39 -3.18 -11.53
N HIS A 97 -9.62 -2.57 -10.37
CA HIS A 97 -10.26 -3.21 -9.22
C HIS A 97 -11.43 -2.41 -8.63
N LEU A 98 -11.61 -1.16 -9.08
CA LEU A 98 -12.66 -0.26 -8.60
C LEU A 98 -13.87 -0.16 -9.55
N PHE A 99 -13.78 -0.73 -10.75
CA PHE A 99 -14.80 -0.69 -11.80
C PHE A 99 -15.10 -2.09 -12.33
#